data_AF-A0A2M7Q969-F1
#
_entry.id   AF-A0A2M7Q969-F1
#
_cell.length_a   1.000
_cell.length_b   1.000
_cell.length_c   1.000
_cell.angle_alpha   90.00
_cell.angle_beta   90.00
_cell.angle_gamma   90.00
#
_symmetry.space_group_name_H-M   'P 1'
#
loop_
_entity.id
_entity.type
_entity.pdbx_description
1 polymer ?
#
loop_
_entity_poly.entity_id
_entity_poly.type
_entity_poly.pdbx_seq_one_letter_code
_entity_poly.pdbx_strand_id
1 'polypeptide(L)' 'RYKGLGEMNPFQLWETTMNFDNRILRLVTIEDATSADRLFDILMGENVEPRKAFISNQAAMVKNLDI' A
#
# COMPACT_ATOMS: atom_id res chain seq x y z
N ARG A 1 12.05 16.77 -2.18
CA ARG A 1 11.19 15.56 -2.31
C ARG A 1 11.95 14.42 -1.65
N TYR A 2 11.40 13.84 -0.59
CA TYR A 2 11.98 12.64 0.02
C TYR A 2 11.74 11.43 -0.88
N LYS A 3 12.77 10.63 -1.13
CA LYS A 3 12.67 9.33 -1.83
C LYS A 3 12.49 8.16 -0.86
N GLY A 4 12.74 8.38 0.43
CA GLY A 4 12.55 7.40 1.49
C GLY A 4 12.79 8.02 2.87
N LEU A 5 12.45 7.28 3.92
CA LEU A 5 12.57 7.74 5.31
C LEU A 5 14.01 8.06 5.72
N GLY A 6 15.00 7.37 5.15
CA GLY A 6 16.41 7.61 5.44
C GLY A 6 16.95 8.98 4.96
N GLU A 7 16.20 9.70 4.12
CA GLU A 7 16.53 11.07 3.72
C GLU A 7 16.01 12.13 4.71
N MET A 8 15.27 11.71 5.74
CA MET A 8 14.72 12.59 6.76
C MET A 8 15.62 12.60 7.99
N ASN A 9 15.82 13.79 8.57
CA ASN A 9 16.48 13.89 9.87
C ASN A 9 15.51 13.50 11.01
N PRO A 10 16.01 13.22 12.24
CA PRO A 10 15.18 12.78 13.35
C PRO A 10 14.05 13.75 13.71
N PHE A 11 14.30 15.06 13.62
CA PHE A 11 13.28 16.08 13.90
C PHE A 11 12.16 16.06 12.87
N GLN A 12 12.48 15.92 11.58
CA GLN A 12 11.51 15.81 10.49
C GLN A 12 10.67 14.54 10.61
N LEU A 13 11.27 13.40 10.96
CA LEU A 13 10.53 12.16 11.20
C LEU A 13 9.55 12.32 12.37
N TRP A 14 10.01 12.90 13.47
CA TRP A 14 9.19 13.15 14.65
C TRP A 14 7.97 14.01 14.30
N GLU A 15 8.22 15.17 13.70
CA GLU A 15 7.19 16.16 13.36
C GLU A 15 6.22 15.72 12.26
N THR A 16 6.50 14.67 11.50
CA THR A 16 5.63 14.26 10.37
C THR A 16 4.98 12.90 10.55
N THR A 17 5.67 11.96 11.21
CA THR A 17 5.24 10.55 11.24
C THR A 17 5.05 9.99 12.64
N MET A 18 5.65 10.58 13.68
CA MET A 18 5.66 10.00 15.02
C MET A 18 4.84 10.79 16.05
N ASN A 19 4.83 12.12 15.97
CA ASN A 19 4.10 12.97 16.90
C ASN A 19 2.59 12.74 16.78
N PHE A 20 1.93 12.44 17.90
CA PHE A 20 0.51 12.13 17.98
C PHE A 20 -0.39 13.26 17.44
N ASP A 21 0.04 14.51 17.57
CA ASP A 21 -0.74 15.68 17.21
C ASP A 21 -0.82 15.88 15.69
N ASN A 22 0.15 15.37 14.92
CA ASN A 22 0.28 15.66 13.49
C ASN A 22 0.57 14.45 12.60
N ARG A 23 0.82 13.26 13.18
CA ARG A 23 1.03 12.03 12.42
C ARG A 23 -0.23 11.62 11.66
N ILE A 24 -0.03 11.02 10.50
CA ILE A 24 -1.10 10.46 9.68
C ILE A 24 -1.01 8.94 9.76
N LEU A 25 -1.98 8.31 10.43
CA LEU A 25 -2.10 6.86 10.51
C LEU A 25 -3.35 6.39 9.74
N ARG A 26 -3.26 5.20 9.15
CA ARG A 26 -4.40 4.50 8.55
C ARG A 26 -4.57 3.17 9.26
N LEU A 27 -5.78 2.91 9.76
CA LEU A 27 -6.13 1.61 10.34
C LEU A 27 -6.44 0.66 9.19
N VAL A 28 -5.78 -0.50 9.17
CA VAL A 28 -6.03 -1.54 8.18
C VAL A 28 -7.24 -2.37 8.65
N THR A 29 -8.23 -2.53 7.77
CA THR A 29 -9.45 -3.30 8.01
C THR A 29 -9.59 -4.40 6.97
N ILE A 30 -10.31 -5.47 7.32
CA ILE A 30 -10.66 -6.56 6.40
C ILE A 30 -12.18 -6.56 6.26
N GLU A 31 -12.67 -6.22 5.07
CA GLU A 31 -14.10 -6.18 4.77
C GLU A 31 -14.61 -7.54 4.29
N ASP A 32 -13.86 -8.20 3.40
CA ASP A 32 -14.12 -9.54 2.91
C ASP A 32 -12.85 -10.39 2.99
N ALA A 33 -12.84 -11.34 3.93
CA ALA A 33 -11.71 -12.22 4.17
C ALA A 33 -11.43 -13.17 3.00
N THR A 34 -12.46 -13.66 2.31
CA THR A 34 -12.29 -14.59 1.18
C THR A 34 -11.74 -13.88 -0.04
N SER A 35 -12.22 -12.67 -0.33
CA SER A 35 -11.68 -11.87 -1.43
C SER A 35 -10.24 -11.41 -1.14
N ALA A 36 -9.93 -11.03 0.10
CA ALA A 36 -8.58 -10.69 0.50
C ALA A 36 -7.61 -11.87 0.33
N ASP A 37 -7.98 -13.06 0.79
CA ASP A 37 -7.16 -14.28 0.68
C ASP A 37 -6.83 -14.63 -0.79
N ARG A 38 -7.84 -14.59 -1.67
CA ARG A 38 -7.63 -14.77 -3.12
C ARG A 38 -6.67 -13.74 -3.70
N LEU A 39 -6.78 -12.48 -3.28
CA LEU A 39 -5.90 -11.42 -3.77
C LEU A 39 -4.47 -11.61 -3.28
N PHE A 40 -4.28 -12.07 -2.03
CA PHE A 40 -2.97 -12.42 -1.50
C PHE A 40 -2.33 -13.56 -2.29
N ASP A 41 -3.07 -14.62 -2.62
CA ASP A 41 -2.53 -15.73 -3.42
C ASP A 41 -2.11 -15.26 -4.83
N ILE A 42 -2.94 -14.47 -5.51
CA ILE A 42 -2.61 -13.93 -6.84
C ILE A 42 -1.36 -13.04 -6.80
N LEU A 43 -1.26 -12.14 -5.81
CA LEU A 43 -0.19 -11.14 -5.78
C LEU A 43 1.10 -11.66 -5.14
N MET A 44 1.00 -12.53 -4.14
CA MET A 44 2.13 -12.96 -3.30
C MET A 44 2.44 -14.45 -3.44
N GLY A 45 1.63 -15.23 -4.16
CA GLY A 45 1.86 -16.64 -4.42
C GLY A 45 3.02 -16.91 -5.38
N GLU A 46 3.35 -18.18 -5.58
CA GLU A 46 4.53 -18.57 -6.37
C GLU A 46 4.32 -18.42 -7.88
N ASN A 47 3.07 -18.49 -8.35
CA ASN A 47 2.76 -18.48 -9.77
C ASN A 47 2.85 -17.06 -10.37
N VAL A 48 3.73 -16.90 -11.35
CA VAL A 48 4.03 -15.61 -11.99
C VAL A 48 2.93 -15.18 -12.98
N GLU A 49 2.31 -16.11 -13.70
CA GLU A 49 1.35 -15.78 -14.76
C GLU A 49 0.09 -15.07 -14.24
N PRO A 50 -0.59 -15.57 -13.18
CA PRO A 50 -1.74 -14.89 -12.59
C PRO A 50 -1.41 -13.48 -12.11
N ARG A 51 -0.26 -13.30 -11.45
CA ARG A 51 0.24 -11.99 -11.00
C ARG A 51 0.41 -11.03 -12.17
N LYS A 52 1.07 -11.49 -13.24
CA LYS A 52 1.34 -10.65 -14.41
C LYS A 52 0.06 -10.22 -15.11
N ALA A 53 -0.87 -11.16 -15.33
CA ALA A 53 -2.18 -10.86 -15.91
C ALA A 53 -2.97 -9.85 -15.06
N PHE A 54 -2.97 -10.03 -13.73
CA PHE A 54 -3.64 -9.12 -12.81
C PHE A 54 -3.06 -7.69 -12.90
N ILE A 55 -1.74 -7.55 -12.85
CA ILE A 55 -1.08 -6.24 -12.94
C ILE A 55 -1.39 -5.57 -14.29
N SER A 56 -1.26 -6.30 -15.40
CA SER A 56 -1.52 -5.74 -16.73
C SER A 56 -2.96 -5.24 -16.90
N ASN A 57 -3.94 -5.96 -16.33
CA ASN A 57 -5.35 -5.58 -16.42
C ASN A 57 -5.70 -4.41 -15.50
N GLN A 58 -5.14 -4.36 -14.29
CA GLN A 58 -5.54 -3.40 -13.26
C GLN A 58 -4.68 -2.13 -13.19
N ALA A 59 -3.45 -2.15 -13.72
CA ALA A 59 -2.49 -1.04 -13.54
C ALA A 59 -3.00 0.33 -14.05
N ALA A 60 -3.76 0.35 -15.14
CA ALA A 60 -4.29 1.60 -15.69
C ALA A 60 -5.41 2.21 -14.82
N MET A 61 -6.09 1.39 -14.01
CA MET A 61 -7.27 1.79 -13.25
C MET A 61 -6.94 2.33 -11.85
N VAL A 62 -5.69 2.19 -11.38
CA VAL A 62 -5.28 2.56 -10.02
C VAL A 62 -5.56 4.04 -9.69
N LYS A 63 -5.51 4.94 -10.69
CA LYS A 63 -5.80 6.38 -10.50
C LYS A 63 -7.25 6.67 -10.16
N ASN A 64 -8.17 5.76 -10.47
CA ASN A 64 -9.61 5.97 -10.39
C ASN A 64 -10.28 5.06 -9.34
N LEU A 65 -9.51 4.55 -8.37
CA LEU A 65 -10.06 3.66 -7.33
C LEU A 65 -10.94 4.40 -6.32
N ASP A 66 -10.67 5.70 -6.11
CA ASP A 66 -11.30 6.53 -5.07
C ASP A 66 -12.14 7.69 -5.67
N ILE A 67 -12.55 7.60 -6.95
CA ILE A 67 -13.42 8.61 -7.62
C ILE A 67 -14.88 8.25 -7.41
#